data_AF-A0A535VR96-F1
#
_entry.id   AF-A0A535VR96-F1
#
_cell.length_a   1.000
_cell.length_b   1.000
_cell.length_c   1.000
_cell.angle_alpha   90.00
_cell.angle_beta   90.00
_cell.angle_gamma   90.00
#
_symmetry.space_group_name_H-M   'P 1'
#
loop_
_entity.id
_entity.type
_entity.pdbx_description
1 polymer ?
#
loop_
_entity_poly.entity_id
_entity_poly.type
_entity_poly.pdbx_seq_one_letter_code
_entity_poly.pdbx_strand_id
1 'polypeptide(L)'
;MARTERDLVLALRAELAGIDPARDCDREAEWLGLEMDLPGRWRDATLARLAVRLARQAGEVGRPGDILAPTAAFDWPNRAEHCRMAWLRGRFLSHGSLSLANGRAHLELVVSPEEAPVLAGWLDDAGMPPSWRVRRGRGVVTLKSAETVQLLLRRIGAGASLLELETRQVARTLRGELNRVINAESANLIRTVRAAGRQLEAIAALTADGRLAEEPPTVRAVAAARRETPEATLGELADRLAIHRSAVQRALDRIERLAFA
;
A
#
# COMPACT_ATOMS: atom_id res chain seq x y z
N MET A 1 10.04 5.05 -7.11
CA MET A 1 10.31 3.82 -6.38
C MET A 1 11.44 4.07 -5.39
N ALA A 2 11.16 3.92 -4.10
CA ALA A 2 12.17 3.95 -3.03
C ALA A 2 13.17 2.80 -3.19
N ARG A 3 14.37 2.90 -2.58
CA ARG A 3 15.39 1.84 -2.67
C ARG A 3 14.85 0.48 -2.22
N THR A 4 14.13 0.47 -1.09
CA THR A 4 13.51 -0.74 -0.52
C THR A 4 12.44 -1.38 -1.41
N GLU A 5 11.72 -0.58 -2.20
CA GLU A 5 10.73 -1.07 -3.17
C GLU A 5 11.43 -1.69 -4.39
N ARG A 6 12.57 -1.12 -4.83
CA ARG A 6 13.39 -1.71 -5.90
C ARG A 6 13.95 -3.06 -5.48
N ASP A 7 14.48 -3.15 -4.28
CA ASP A 7 15.07 -4.38 -3.75
C ASP A 7 14.02 -5.50 -3.66
N LEU A 8 12.79 -5.16 -3.26
CA LEU A 8 11.67 -6.12 -3.24
C LEU A 8 11.29 -6.61 -4.64
N VAL A 9 11.25 -5.73 -5.64
CA VAL A 9 10.98 -6.14 -7.04
C VAL A 9 12.09 -7.04 -7.57
N LEU A 10 13.35 -6.79 -7.22
CA LEU A 10 14.48 -7.64 -7.58
C LEU A 10 14.40 -9.01 -6.89
N ALA A 11 14.12 -9.04 -5.59
CA ALA A 11 13.92 -10.27 -4.83
C ALA A 11 12.77 -11.11 -5.39
N LEU A 12 11.65 -10.47 -5.74
CA LEU A 12 10.50 -11.11 -6.37
C LEU A 12 10.85 -11.77 -7.70
N ARG A 13 11.62 -11.08 -8.54
CA ARG A 13 12.04 -11.63 -9.83
C ARG A 13 13.04 -12.79 -9.65
N ALA A 14 13.92 -12.70 -8.65
CA ALA A 14 14.83 -13.78 -8.30
C ALA A 14 14.10 -15.01 -7.75
N GLU A 15 13.10 -14.82 -6.89
CA GLU A 15 12.22 -15.88 -6.39
C GLU A 15 11.54 -16.62 -7.54
N LEU A 16 10.87 -15.87 -8.43
CA LEU A 16 10.16 -16.44 -9.58
C LEU A 16 11.09 -17.18 -10.54
N ALA A 17 12.24 -16.59 -10.86
CA ALA A 17 13.21 -17.24 -11.74
C ALA A 17 13.92 -18.44 -11.09
N GLY A 18 13.88 -18.54 -9.76
CA GLY A 18 14.38 -19.70 -9.00
C GLY A 18 13.45 -20.91 -9.05
N ILE A 19 12.17 -20.73 -9.36
CA ILE A 19 11.18 -21.82 -9.47
C ILE A 19 11.65 -22.83 -10.52
N ASP A 20 11.67 -24.11 -10.16
CA ASP A 20 11.83 -25.23 -11.10
C ASP A 20 10.47 -25.94 -11.20
N PRO A 21 9.74 -25.79 -12.32
CA PRO A 21 8.45 -26.42 -12.46
C PRO A 21 8.58 -27.94 -12.40
N ALA A 22 7.69 -28.60 -11.64
CA ALA A 22 7.76 -30.05 -11.45
C ALA A 22 7.40 -30.84 -12.72
N ARG A 23 6.54 -30.29 -13.58
CA ARG A 23 6.02 -30.95 -14.79
C ARG A 23 6.74 -30.44 -16.04
N ASP A 24 6.98 -31.33 -16.99
CA ASP A 24 7.59 -30.96 -18.28
C ASP A 24 6.73 -29.97 -19.07
N CYS A 25 5.40 -30.14 -19.04
CA CYS A 25 4.48 -29.21 -19.69
C CYS A 25 4.50 -27.79 -19.09
N ASP A 26 4.87 -27.65 -17.81
CA ASP A 26 5.04 -26.34 -17.14
C ASP A 26 6.36 -25.70 -17.56
N ARG A 27 7.43 -26.50 -17.67
CA ARG A 27 8.74 -26.05 -18.18
C ARG A 27 8.61 -25.55 -19.61
N GLU A 28 7.94 -26.31 -20.46
CA GLU A 28 7.63 -25.94 -21.84
C GLU A 28 6.76 -24.68 -21.91
N ALA A 29 5.73 -24.58 -21.07
CA ALA A 29 4.87 -23.39 -21.06
C ALA A 29 5.63 -22.13 -20.62
N GLU A 30 6.44 -22.22 -19.56
CA GLU A 30 7.28 -21.12 -19.10
C GLU A 30 8.32 -20.73 -20.14
N TRP A 31 8.89 -21.72 -20.83
CA TRP A 31 9.81 -21.53 -21.94
C TRP A 31 9.17 -20.73 -23.08
N LEU A 32 7.99 -21.14 -23.54
CA LEU A 32 7.20 -20.41 -24.55
C LEU A 32 6.86 -18.99 -24.09
N GLY A 33 6.59 -18.79 -22.80
CA GLY A 33 6.28 -17.49 -22.22
C GLY A 33 7.44 -16.50 -22.21
N LEU A 34 8.69 -16.98 -22.20
CA LEU A 34 9.87 -16.12 -22.22
C LEU A 34 10.02 -15.36 -23.54
N GLU A 35 9.56 -15.93 -24.66
CA GLU A 35 9.61 -15.39 -26.04
C GLU A 35 10.84 -14.50 -26.30
N MET A 36 11.89 -15.10 -26.85
CA MET A 36 13.24 -14.51 -26.84
C MET A 36 13.50 -13.40 -27.86
N ASP A 37 12.48 -12.96 -28.60
CA ASP A 37 12.66 -12.23 -29.86
C ASP A 37 12.82 -10.70 -29.72
N LEU A 38 13.25 -10.22 -28.54
CA LEU A 38 13.58 -8.80 -28.34
C LEU A 38 15.09 -8.58 -28.18
N PRO A 39 15.74 -7.87 -29.12
CA PRO A 39 17.16 -7.57 -28.99
C PRO A 39 17.41 -6.71 -27.75
N GLY A 40 18.31 -7.18 -26.87
CA GLY A 40 18.92 -6.36 -25.81
C GLY A 40 18.43 -6.57 -24.38
N ARG A 41 17.63 -7.61 -24.08
CA ARG A 41 17.05 -7.78 -22.72
C ARG A 41 17.76 -8.75 -21.77
N TRP A 42 18.80 -9.45 -22.21
CA TRP A 42 19.63 -10.34 -21.36
C TRP A 42 20.61 -9.60 -20.43
N ARG A 43 20.21 -8.46 -19.85
CA ARG A 43 21.06 -7.75 -18.87
C ARG A 43 21.00 -8.38 -17.48
N ASP A 44 20.08 -9.32 -17.24
CA ASP A 44 19.87 -9.98 -15.96
C ASP A 44 20.39 -11.43 -16.01
N ALA A 45 21.45 -11.70 -15.24
CA ALA A 45 22.06 -13.03 -15.12
C ALA A 45 21.08 -14.09 -14.57
N THR A 46 20.02 -13.66 -13.89
CA THR A 46 18.98 -14.55 -13.38
C THR A 46 18.13 -15.11 -14.50
N LEU A 47 17.67 -14.25 -15.43
CA LEU A 47 16.92 -14.67 -16.61
C LEU A 47 17.78 -15.53 -17.54
N ALA A 48 19.05 -15.17 -17.73
CA ALA A 48 19.99 -15.96 -18.53
C ALA A 48 20.09 -17.41 -18.02
N ARG A 49 20.25 -17.58 -16.69
CA ARG A 49 20.31 -18.91 -16.08
C ARG A 49 18.99 -19.68 -16.21
N LEU A 50 17.86 -19.01 -16.02
CA LEU A 50 16.53 -19.61 -16.21
C LEU A 50 16.37 -20.15 -17.63
N ALA A 51 16.71 -19.34 -18.63
CA ALA A 51 16.56 -19.72 -20.04
C ALA A 51 17.46 -20.89 -20.42
N VAL A 52 18.72 -20.90 -19.99
CA VAL A 52 19.62 -22.04 -20.20
C VAL A 52 19.06 -23.32 -19.58
N ARG A 53 18.49 -23.23 -18.37
CA ARG A 53 17.88 -24.39 -17.70
C ARG A 53 16.67 -24.92 -18.47
N LEU A 54 15.74 -24.04 -18.85
CA LEU A 54 14.52 -24.43 -19.56
C LEU A 54 14.82 -24.96 -20.97
N ALA A 55 15.73 -24.34 -21.72
CA ALA A 55 16.15 -24.79 -23.04
C ALA A 55 16.76 -26.21 -23.00
N ARG A 56 17.57 -26.50 -21.97
CA ARG A 56 18.12 -27.86 -21.74
C ARG A 56 17.04 -28.90 -21.48
N GLN A 57 15.98 -28.52 -20.77
CA GLN A 57 14.88 -29.42 -20.43
C GLN A 57 13.90 -29.62 -21.61
N ALA A 58 13.70 -28.59 -22.44
CA ALA A 58 12.86 -28.66 -23.64
C ALA A 58 13.52 -29.39 -24.82
N GLY A 59 14.83 -29.71 -24.73
CA GLY A 59 15.59 -30.28 -25.85
C GLY A 59 15.94 -29.27 -26.94
N GLU A 60 15.71 -27.97 -26.72
CA GLU A 60 15.96 -26.87 -27.66
C GLU A 60 17.35 -26.23 -27.47
N VAL A 61 18.37 -27.07 -27.25
CA VAL A 61 19.76 -26.61 -27.13
C VAL A 61 20.42 -26.72 -28.49
N GLY A 62 20.76 -25.58 -29.11
CA GLY A 62 21.61 -25.52 -30.28
C GLY A 62 23.09 -25.79 -29.96
N ARG A 63 24.02 -25.21 -30.74
CA ARG A 63 25.45 -25.19 -30.39
C ARG A 63 25.66 -24.52 -29.00
N PRO A 64 26.78 -24.75 -28.31
CA PRO A 64 27.05 -24.08 -27.04
C PRO A 64 26.99 -22.55 -27.20
N GLY A 65 25.94 -21.92 -26.66
CA GLY A 65 25.70 -20.48 -26.78
C GLY A 65 24.45 -20.09 -27.60
N ASP A 66 23.90 -21.00 -28.41
CA ASP A 66 22.70 -20.75 -29.21
C ASP A 66 21.47 -21.35 -28.51
N ILE A 67 20.73 -20.49 -27.83
CA ILE A 67 19.41 -20.81 -27.32
C ILE A 67 18.42 -20.50 -28.45
N LEU A 68 17.77 -21.51 -29.02
CA LEU A 68 16.78 -21.31 -30.07
C LEU A 68 15.55 -20.60 -29.48
N ALA A 69 14.97 -19.64 -30.18
CA ALA A 69 13.71 -19.05 -29.74
C ALA A 69 12.58 -20.08 -29.87
N PRO A 70 11.62 -20.14 -28.92
CA PRO A 70 10.45 -20.98 -29.07
C PRO A 70 9.70 -20.59 -30.35
N THR A 71 9.47 -21.54 -31.26
CA THR A 71 8.81 -21.27 -32.57
C THR A 71 7.31 -21.55 -32.56
N ALA A 72 6.79 -22.20 -31.51
CA ALA A 72 5.39 -22.54 -31.36
C ALA A 72 4.60 -21.46 -30.63
N ALA A 73 3.37 -21.18 -31.09
CA ALA A 73 2.43 -20.34 -30.35
C ALA A 73 1.85 -21.11 -29.14
N PHE A 74 1.67 -20.43 -28.01
CA PHE A 74 1.05 -21.02 -26.83
C PHE A 74 -0.49 -21.07 -26.98
N ASP A 75 -1.05 -22.28 -26.97
CA ASP A 75 -2.49 -22.51 -27.12
C ASP A 75 -3.26 -22.35 -25.79
N TRP A 76 -3.36 -21.10 -25.32
CA TRP A 76 -3.95 -20.77 -24.02
C TRP A 76 -5.28 -21.47 -23.69
N PRO A 77 -6.31 -21.48 -24.58
CA PRO A 77 -7.61 -22.08 -24.27
C PRO A 77 -7.54 -23.59 -23.96
N ASN A 78 -6.63 -24.32 -24.61
CA ASN A 78 -6.54 -25.78 -24.49
C ASN A 78 -5.48 -26.24 -23.47
N ARG A 79 -4.77 -25.32 -22.82
CA ARG A 79 -3.77 -25.65 -21.79
C ARG A 79 -4.39 -25.68 -20.40
N ALA A 80 -3.91 -26.61 -19.58
CA ALA A 80 -4.28 -26.68 -18.18
C ALA A 80 -3.83 -25.42 -17.42
N GLU A 81 -4.50 -25.14 -16.31
CA GLU A 81 -4.28 -23.95 -15.50
C GLU A 81 -2.82 -23.77 -15.05
N HIS A 82 -2.16 -24.86 -14.63
CA HIS A 82 -0.76 -24.82 -14.22
C HIS A 82 0.19 -24.39 -15.37
N CYS A 83 -0.07 -24.83 -16.60
CA CYS A 83 0.68 -24.42 -17.78
C CYS A 83 0.47 -22.94 -18.09
N ARG A 84 -0.77 -22.44 -17.99
CA ARG A 84 -1.10 -21.02 -18.21
C ARG A 84 -0.33 -20.11 -17.25
N MET A 85 -0.26 -20.50 -15.97
CA MET A 85 0.47 -19.74 -14.96
C MET A 85 1.99 -19.81 -15.15
N ALA A 86 2.50 -20.97 -15.58
CA ALA A 86 3.91 -21.11 -15.95
C ALA A 86 4.26 -20.23 -17.15
N TRP A 87 3.41 -20.18 -18.17
CA TRP A 87 3.57 -19.28 -19.32
C TRP A 87 3.55 -17.80 -18.89
N LEU A 88 2.59 -17.39 -18.04
CA LEU A 88 2.55 -16.02 -17.51
C LEU A 88 3.77 -15.67 -16.65
N ARG A 89 4.34 -16.62 -15.91
CA ARG A 89 5.61 -16.43 -15.19
C ARG A 89 6.72 -16.08 -16.16
N GLY A 90 6.88 -16.88 -17.22
CA GLY A 90 7.82 -16.60 -18.31
C GLY A 90 7.60 -15.22 -18.93
N ARG A 91 6.34 -14.86 -19.21
CA ARG A 91 5.95 -13.56 -19.78
C ARG A 91 6.30 -12.39 -18.87
N PHE A 92 6.01 -12.50 -17.58
CA PHE A 92 6.34 -11.49 -16.58
C PHE A 92 7.86 -11.32 -16.41
N LEU A 93 8.59 -12.43 -16.41
CA LEU A 93 10.04 -12.42 -16.26
C LEU A 93 10.74 -11.78 -17.47
N SER A 94 10.28 -12.01 -18.69
CA SER A 94 10.87 -11.43 -19.91
C SER A 94 10.35 -10.03 -20.24
N HIS A 95 9.04 -9.82 -20.18
CA HIS A 95 8.36 -8.63 -20.69
C HIS A 95 7.73 -7.76 -19.62
N GLY A 96 7.68 -8.24 -18.38
CA GLY A 96 7.03 -7.56 -17.26
C GLY A 96 7.89 -6.54 -16.53
N SER A 97 7.22 -5.50 -16.04
CA SER A 97 7.75 -4.55 -15.08
C SER A 97 6.75 -4.34 -13.96
N LEU A 98 7.24 -4.29 -12.71
CA LEU A 98 6.45 -4.04 -11.52
C LEU A 98 6.93 -2.74 -10.86
N SER A 99 6.01 -1.82 -10.67
CA SER A 99 6.24 -0.58 -9.95
C SER A 99 5.43 -0.58 -8.67
N LEU A 100 6.12 -0.44 -7.54
CA LEU A 100 5.52 -0.25 -6.23
C LEU A 100 5.74 1.22 -5.84
N ALA A 101 4.67 1.94 -5.52
CA ALA A 101 4.78 3.33 -5.05
C ALA A 101 3.56 3.71 -4.20
N ASN A 102 3.80 4.24 -3.00
CA ASN A 102 2.77 4.76 -2.10
C ASN A 102 1.63 3.77 -1.84
N GLY A 103 1.95 2.48 -1.74
CA GLY A 103 0.97 1.40 -1.55
C GLY A 103 0.11 1.07 -2.77
N ARG A 104 0.45 1.62 -3.95
CA ARG A 104 -0.11 1.18 -5.23
C ARG A 104 0.87 0.26 -5.92
N ALA A 105 0.33 -0.77 -6.56
CA ALA A 105 1.07 -1.67 -7.43
C ALA A 105 0.63 -1.43 -8.87
N HIS A 106 1.60 -1.34 -9.78
CA HIS A 106 1.37 -1.14 -11.20
C HIS A 106 2.25 -2.11 -11.97
N LEU A 107 1.63 -2.99 -12.74
CA LEU A 107 2.33 -3.99 -13.54
C LEU A 107 2.08 -3.74 -15.02
N GLU A 108 3.16 -3.70 -15.82
CA GLU A 108 3.08 -3.61 -17.27
C GLU A 108 3.77 -4.80 -17.93
N LEU A 109 3.12 -5.39 -18.94
CA LEU A 109 3.71 -6.35 -19.88
C LEU A 109 3.85 -5.63 -21.24
N VAL A 110 5.08 -5.55 -21.75
CA VAL A 110 5.38 -4.86 -23.01
C VAL A 110 5.60 -5.88 -24.13
N VAL A 111 4.61 -6.00 -25.01
CA VAL A 111 4.52 -7.03 -26.06
C VAL A 111 4.40 -6.38 -27.45
N SER A 112 4.17 -7.18 -28.50
CA SER A 112 3.84 -6.65 -29.83
C SER A 112 2.45 -5.99 -29.82
N PRO A 113 2.17 -5.00 -30.70
CA PRO A 113 0.84 -4.41 -30.83
C PRO A 113 -0.27 -5.45 -31.08
N GLU A 114 0.03 -6.49 -31.84
CA GLU A 114 -0.89 -7.55 -32.26
C GLU A 114 -1.24 -8.50 -31.10
N GLU A 115 -0.27 -8.77 -30.22
CA GLU A 115 -0.47 -9.66 -29.08
C GLU A 115 -1.17 -8.99 -27.90
N ALA A 116 -1.01 -7.68 -27.71
CA ALA A 116 -1.60 -6.97 -26.58
C ALA A 116 -3.10 -7.26 -26.34
N PRO A 117 -4.00 -7.21 -27.36
CA PRO A 117 -5.40 -7.59 -27.16
C PRO A 117 -5.60 -9.06 -26.82
N VAL A 118 -4.78 -9.97 -27.36
CA VAL A 118 -4.85 -11.42 -27.10
C VAL A 118 -4.46 -11.72 -25.65
N LEU A 119 -3.31 -11.19 -25.21
CA LEU A 119 -2.84 -11.30 -23.84
C LEU A 119 -3.81 -10.65 -22.86
N ALA A 120 -4.45 -9.54 -23.25
CA ALA A 120 -5.49 -8.93 -22.43
C ALA A 120 -6.68 -9.87 -22.22
N GLY A 121 -7.15 -10.54 -23.27
CA GLY A 121 -8.20 -11.56 -23.18
C GLY A 121 -7.79 -12.73 -22.27
N TRP A 122 -6.57 -13.24 -22.41
CA TRP A 122 -6.07 -14.34 -21.56
C TRP A 122 -6.00 -13.99 -20.08
N LEU A 123 -5.56 -12.77 -19.76
CA LEU A 123 -5.55 -12.28 -18.38
C LEU A 123 -6.98 -12.09 -17.84
N ASP A 124 -7.90 -11.61 -18.68
CA ASP A 124 -9.32 -11.47 -18.33
C ASP A 124 -9.97 -12.84 -18.04
N ASP A 125 -9.74 -13.83 -18.91
CA ASP A 125 -10.17 -15.23 -18.72
C ASP A 125 -9.60 -15.84 -17.42
N ALA A 126 -8.40 -15.41 -17.01
CA ALA A 126 -7.81 -15.79 -15.74
C ALA A 126 -8.31 -14.95 -14.55
N GLY A 127 -9.32 -14.09 -14.70
CA GLY A 127 -9.87 -13.26 -13.62
C GLY A 127 -8.95 -12.11 -13.20
N MET A 128 -8.05 -11.67 -14.08
CA MET A 128 -7.13 -10.56 -13.87
C MET A 128 -7.34 -9.49 -14.95
N PRO A 129 -8.51 -8.83 -14.99
CA PRO A 129 -8.90 -7.91 -16.06
C PRO A 129 -7.85 -6.81 -16.24
N PRO A 130 -7.17 -6.72 -17.40
CA PRO A 130 -6.19 -5.68 -17.65
C PRO A 130 -6.78 -4.52 -18.47
N SER A 131 -6.00 -3.46 -18.56
CA SER A 131 -6.14 -2.47 -19.64
C SER A 131 -5.01 -2.65 -20.64
N TRP A 132 -5.24 -2.39 -21.93
CA TRP A 132 -4.17 -2.43 -22.92
C TRP A 132 -4.21 -1.22 -23.85
N ARG A 133 -3.05 -0.87 -24.42
CA ARG A 133 -2.91 0.21 -25.42
C ARG A 133 -1.67 -0.01 -26.28
N VAL A 134 -1.65 0.60 -27.46
CA VAL A 134 -0.42 0.72 -28.27
C VAL A 134 0.31 2.02 -27.90
N ARG A 135 1.60 1.92 -27.56
CA ARG A 135 2.45 3.06 -27.19
C ARG A 135 3.80 2.93 -27.90
N ARG A 136 4.14 3.92 -28.75
CA ARG A 136 5.41 3.96 -29.49
C ARG A 136 5.69 2.68 -30.29
N GLY A 137 4.68 2.16 -30.99
CA GLY A 137 4.79 0.92 -31.79
C GLY A 137 4.88 -0.37 -30.96
N ARG A 138 4.56 -0.32 -29.66
CA ARG A 138 4.57 -1.49 -28.76
C ARG A 138 3.20 -1.67 -28.12
N GLY A 139 2.78 -2.91 -27.94
CA GLY A 139 1.64 -3.25 -27.10
C GLY A 139 2.00 -3.14 -25.62
N VAL A 140 1.15 -2.51 -24.82
CA VAL A 140 1.34 -2.39 -23.36
C VAL A 140 0.07 -2.86 -22.67
N VAL A 141 0.16 -4.01 -21.99
CA VAL A 141 -0.91 -4.56 -21.14
C VAL A 141 -0.60 -4.17 -19.70
N THR A 142 -1.59 -3.68 -18.96
CA THR A 142 -1.41 -3.04 -17.65
C THR A 142 -2.44 -3.54 -16.64
N LEU A 143 -1.94 -4.00 -15.48
CA LEU A 143 -2.74 -4.23 -14.27
C LEU A 143 -2.52 -3.07 -13.29
N LYS A 144 -3.60 -2.37 -12.92
CA LYS A 144 -3.57 -1.19 -12.04
C LYS A 144 -4.11 -1.44 -10.62
N SER A 145 -4.90 -2.50 -10.44
CA SER A 145 -5.47 -2.85 -9.15
C SER A 145 -4.42 -3.62 -8.34
N ALA A 146 -4.31 -3.29 -7.06
CA ALA A 146 -3.41 -4.00 -6.16
C ALA A 146 -3.85 -5.47 -6.03
N GLU A 147 -5.16 -5.72 -6.05
CA GLU A 147 -5.77 -7.03 -5.97
C GLU A 147 -5.41 -7.89 -7.20
N THR A 148 -5.54 -7.36 -8.43
CA THR A 148 -5.19 -8.12 -9.64
C THR A 148 -3.70 -8.35 -9.77
N VAL A 149 -2.85 -7.39 -9.38
CA VAL A 149 -1.40 -7.59 -9.33
C VAL A 149 -1.02 -8.66 -8.31
N GLN A 150 -1.58 -8.62 -7.09
CA GLN A 150 -1.31 -9.62 -6.07
C GLN A 150 -1.81 -11.00 -6.48
N LEU A 151 -2.97 -11.09 -7.15
CA LEU A 151 -3.50 -12.33 -7.69
C LEU A 151 -2.55 -12.94 -8.73
N LEU A 152 -2.05 -12.13 -9.68
CA LEU A 152 -1.07 -12.59 -10.66
C LEU A 152 0.18 -13.13 -9.97
N LEU A 153 0.80 -12.32 -9.10
CA LEU A 153 2.03 -12.66 -8.38
C LEU A 153 1.87 -13.96 -7.58
N ARG A 154 0.73 -14.13 -6.90
CA ARG A 154 0.39 -15.34 -6.15
C ARG A 154 0.31 -16.56 -7.05
N ARG A 155 -0.38 -16.44 -8.19
CA ARG A 155 -0.58 -17.57 -9.11
C ARG A 155 0.67 -17.97 -9.89
N ILE A 156 1.56 -17.03 -10.17
CA ILE A 156 2.84 -17.34 -10.83
C ILE A 156 3.92 -17.82 -9.86
N GLY A 157 3.70 -17.73 -8.54
CA GLY A 157 4.53 -18.36 -7.51
C GLY A 157 5.39 -17.43 -6.64
N ALA A 158 5.12 -16.13 -6.59
CA ALA A 158 5.88 -15.15 -5.79
C ALA A 158 5.44 -15.09 -4.31
N GLY A 159 5.25 -16.25 -3.67
CA GLY A 159 4.63 -16.34 -2.35
C GLY A 159 5.36 -15.59 -1.24
N ALA A 160 6.69 -15.72 -1.16
CA ALA A 160 7.49 -15.10 -0.10
C ALA A 160 7.55 -13.58 -0.27
N SER A 161 7.84 -13.12 -1.50
CA SER A 161 7.88 -11.68 -1.81
C SER A 161 6.51 -11.02 -1.66
N LEU A 162 5.43 -11.74 -1.95
CA LEU A 162 4.06 -11.26 -1.74
C LEU A 162 3.75 -11.07 -0.24
N LEU A 163 4.13 -12.03 0.61
CA LEU A 163 3.97 -11.90 2.06
C LEU A 163 4.74 -10.69 2.62
N GLU A 164 5.95 -10.45 2.12
CA GLU A 164 6.72 -9.27 2.51
C GLU A 164 6.04 -7.96 2.05
N LEU A 165 5.49 -7.95 0.82
CA LEU A 165 4.72 -6.82 0.29
C LEU A 165 3.50 -6.50 1.17
N GLU A 166 2.71 -7.53 1.50
CA GLU A 166 1.52 -7.44 2.36
C GLU A 166 1.90 -6.93 3.76
N THR A 167 2.96 -7.47 4.37
CA THR A 167 3.48 -7.04 5.68
C THR A 167 3.85 -5.56 5.68
N ARG A 168 4.58 -5.11 4.64
CA ARG A 168 4.95 -3.70 4.48
C ARG A 168 3.75 -2.79 4.29
N GLN A 169 2.68 -3.28 3.64
CA GLN A 169 1.45 -2.53 3.42
C GLN A 169 0.67 -2.37 4.74
N VAL A 170 0.48 -3.44 5.50
CA VAL A 170 -0.17 -3.41 6.83
C VAL A 170 0.55 -2.43 7.76
N ALA A 171 1.88 -2.54 7.85
CA ALA A 171 2.67 -1.64 8.69
C ALA A 171 2.55 -0.17 8.25
N ARG A 172 2.37 0.11 6.96
CA ARG A 172 2.14 1.48 6.46
C ARG A 172 0.75 1.99 6.84
N THR A 173 -0.29 1.17 6.69
CA THR A 173 -1.66 1.51 7.09
C THR A 173 -1.73 1.82 8.58
N LEU A 174 -1.19 0.95 9.43
CA LEU A 174 -1.20 1.12 10.89
C LEU A 174 -0.47 2.41 11.32
N ARG A 175 0.70 2.71 10.74
CA ARG A 175 1.39 3.98 11.00
C ARG A 175 0.56 5.19 10.58
N GLY A 176 -0.12 5.10 9.44
CA GLY A 176 -1.02 6.14 8.96
C GLY A 176 -2.17 6.42 9.93
N GLU A 177 -2.79 5.37 10.46
CA GLU A 177 -3.85 5.45 11.46
C GLU A 177 -3.34 6.03 12.79
N LEU A 178 -2.23 5.53 13.32
CA LEU A 178 -1.62 6.05 14.55
C LEU A 178 -1.25 7.52 14.43
N ASN A 179 -0.65 7.93 13.31
CA ASN A 179 -0.33 9.33 13.07
C ASN A 179 -1.58 10.22 13.06
N ARG A 180 -2.71 9.75 12.50
CA ARG A 180 -3.98 10.49 12.54
C ARG A 180 -4.50 10.62 13.97
N VAL A 181 -4.45 9.54 14.75
CA VAL A 181 -4.87 9.54 16.16
C VAL A 181 -4.00 10.49 16.98
N ILE A 182 -2.68 10.35 16.92
CA ILE A 182 -1.72 11.19 17.65
C ILE A 182 -1.88 12.66 17.28
N ASN A 183 -2.07 12.97 15.98
CA ASN A 183 -2.30 14.35 15.54
C ASN A 183 -3.60 14.91 16.08
N ALA A 184 -4.68 14.12 16.11
CA ALA A 184 -5.96 14.54 16.67
C ALA A 184 -5.87 14.78 18.18
N GLU A 185 -5.21 13.88 18.91
CA GLU A 185 -4.98 14.01 20.36
C GLU A 185 -4.11 15.22 20.68
N SER A 186 -2.99 15.40 19.97
CA SER A 186 -2.11 16.55 20.13
C SER A 186 -2.84 17.87 19.88
N ALA A 187 -3.65 17.94 18.82
CA ALA A 187 -4.45 19.12 18.52
C ALA A 187 -5.54 19.38 19.57
N ASN A 188 -6.17 18.33 20.11
CA ASN A 188 -7.12 18.44 21.23
C ASN A 188 -6.44 18.95 22.51
N LEU A 189 -5.26 18.43 22.83
CA LEU A 189 -4.48 18.83 23.99
C LEU A 189 -4.08 20.30 23.89
N ILE A 190 -3.53 20.73 22.75
CA ILE A 190 -3.14 22.13 22.52
C ILE A 190 -4.35 23.07 22.68
N ARG A 191 -5.53 22.71 22.13
CA ARG A 191 -6.76 23.51 22.31
C ARG A 191 -7.18 23.58 23.78
N THR A 192 -7.09 22.47 24.49
CA THR A 192 -7.47 22.38 25.92
C THR A 192 -6.54 23.24 26.78
N VAL A 193 -5.23 23.14 26.58
CA VAL A 193 -4.22 23.96 27.30
C VAL A 193 -4.43 25.44 27.03
N ARG A 194 -4.66 25.84 25.78
CA ARG A 194 -4.95 27.25 25.43
C ARG A 194 -6.24 27.77 26.07
N ALA A 195 -7.29 26.95 26.11
CA ALA A 195 -8.54 27.31 26.77
C ALA A 195 -8.36 27.43 28.29
N ALA A 196 -7.66 26.49 28.93
CA ALA A 196 -7.36 26.54 30.34
C ALA A 196 -6.57 27.80 30.71
N GLY A 197 -5.56 28.18 29.92
CA GLY A 197 -4.80 29.43 30.13
C GLY A 197 -5.70 30.67 30.16
N ARG A 198 -6.57 30.84 29.15
CA ARG A 198 -7.53 31.97 29.11
C ARG A 198 -8.53 31.94 30.25
N GLN A 199 -9.02 30.75 30.62
CA GLN A 199 -9.94 30.59 31.73
C GLN A 199 -9.30 30.98 33.06
N LEU A 200 -8.04 30.60 33.29
CA LEU A 200 -7.30 31.00 34.49
C LEU A 200 -7.08 32.51 34.55
N GLU A 201 -6.75 33.15 33.42
CA GLU A 201 -6.62 34.60 33.32
C GLU A 201 -7.95 35.31 33.64
N ALA A 202 -9.06 34.84 33.07
CA ALA A 202 -10.39 35.38 33.36
C ALA A 202 -10.78 35.21 34.83
N ILE A 203 -10.52 34.02 35.42
CA ILE A 203 -10.77 33.77 36.84
C ILE A 203 -9.92 34.71 37.70
N ALA A 204 -8.65 34.93 37.36
CA ALA A 204 -7.77 35.83 38.12
C ALA A 204 -8.26 37.28 38.08
N ALA A 205 -8.66 37.78 36.91
CA ALA A 205 -9.21 39.12 36.74
C ALA A 205 -10.47 39.35 37.60
N LEU A 206 -11.46 38.44 37.49
CA LEU A 206 -12.71 38.53 38.27
C LEU A 206 -12.51 38.30 39.78
N THR A 207 -11.44 37.61 40.17
CA THR A 207 -11.09 37.46 41.58
C THR A 207 -10.53 38.78 42.13
N ALA A 208 -9.68 39.46 41.35
CA ALA A 208 -9.02 40.70 41.78
C ALA A 208 -10.00 41.88 41.91
N ASP A 209 -11.04 41.95 41.08
CA ASP A 209 -12.06 43.00 41.13
C ASP A 209 -13.28 42.65 42.02
N GLY A 210 -13.29 41.45 42.63
CA GLY A 210 -14.34 40.97 43.54
C GLY A 210 -15.59 40.42 42.86
N ARG A 211 -15.74 40.55 41.54
CA ARG A 211 -16.96 40.14 40.82
C ARG A 211 -17.18 38.63 40.82
N LEU A 212 -16.12 37.83 40.95
CA LEU A 212 -16.27 36.37 41.05
C LEU A 212 -17.06 35.96 42.30
N ALA A 213 -17.02 36.73 43.39
CA ALA A 213 -17.76 36.42 44.61
C ALA A 213 -19.29 36.58 44.43
N GLU A 214 -19.71 37.46 43.53
CA GLU A 214 -21.12 37.75 43.22
C GLU A 214 -21.75 36.69 42.30
N GLU A 215 -20.94 35.88 41.62
CA GLU A 215 -21.41 34.86 40.69
C GLU A 215 -22.07 33.66 41.39
N PRO A 216 -22.97 32.92 40.72
CA PRO A 216 -23.68 31.78 41.32
C PRO A 216 -22.73 30.72 41.92
N PRO A 217 -23.15 29.96 42.95
CA PRO A 217 -22.30 28.96 43.61
C PRO A 217 -21.65 27.96 42.65
N THR A 218 -22.38 27.56 41.60
CA THR A 218 -21.88 26.64 40.56
C THR A 218 -20.74 27.24 39.74
N VAL A 219 -20.81 28.53 39.40
CA VAL A 219 -19.75 29.24 38.67
C VAL A 219 -18.50 29.36 39.52
N ARG A 220 -18.67 29.71 40.80
CA ARG A 220 -17.54 29.80 41.76
C ARG A 220 -16.88 28.45 42.00
N ALA A 221 -17.66 27.38 42.14
CA ALA A 221 -17.14 26.02 42.31
C ALA A 221 -16.35 25.57 41.07
N VAL A 222 -16.84 25.87 39.87
CA VAL A 222 -16.13 25.58 38.61
C VAL A 222 -14.83 26.40 38.51
N ALA A 223 -14.85 27.68 38.87
CA ALA A 223 -13.65 28.52 38.89
C ALA A 223 -12.57 27.98 39.85
N ALA A 224 -12.97 27.55 41.05
CA ALA A 224 -12.07 26.94 42.02
C ALA A 224 -11.48 25.63 41.50
N ALA A 225 -12.32 24.73 40.95
CA ALA A 225 -11.87 23.46 40.41
C ALA A 225 -10.92 23.64 39.20
N ARG A 226 -11.18 24.61 38.32
CA ARG A 226 -10.30 24.95 37.19
C ARG A 226 -8.94 25.51 37.66
N ARG A 227 -8.92 26.32 38.73
CA ARG A 227 -7.66 26.84 39.31
C ARG A 227 -6.81 25.74 39.93
N GLU A 228 -7.44 24.78 40.60
CA GLU A 228 -6.74 23.72 41.30
C GLU A 228 -6.20 22.65 40.36
N THR A 229 -6.91 22.38 39.26
CA THR A 229 -6.51 21.41 38.23
C THR A 229 -6.61 22.02 36.82
N PRO A 230 -5.67 22.90 36.43
CA PRO A 230 -5.66 23.57 35.13
C PRO A 230 -5.68 22.64 33.93
N GLU A 231 -5.02 21.50 34.03
CA GLU A 231 -4.88 20.48 32.99
C GLU A 231 -6.13 19.60 32.81
N ALA A 232 -7.06 19.61 33.77
CA ALA A 232 -8.25 18.78 33.74
C ALA A 232 -9.17 19.15 32.56
N THR A 233 -9.67 18.14 31.86
CA THR A 233 -10.71 18.30 30.86
C THR A 233 -12.03 18.78 31.50
N LEU A 234 -12.95 19.28 30.67
CA LEU A 234 -14.30 19.64 31.14
C LEU A 234 -15.06 18.44 31.74
N GLY A 235 -14.72 17.22 31.30
CA GLY A 235 -15.29 15.98 31.85
C GLY A 235 -14.77 15.72 33.26
N GLU A 236 -13.46 15.76 33.45
CA GLU A 236 -12.83 15.54 34.77
C GLU A 236 -13.28 16.58 35.80
N LEU A 237 -13.44 17.85 35.41
CA LEU A 237 -14.02 18.87 36.28
C LEU A 237 -15.49 18.59 36.62
N ALA A 238 -16.25 18.07 35.66
CA ALA A 238 -17.65 17.71 35.84
C ALA A 238 -17.81 16.53 36.80
N ASP A 239 -17.01 15.48 36.62
CA ASP A 239 -17.00 14.30 37.48
C ASP A 239 -16.61 14.68 38.92
N ARG A 240 -15.58 15.52 39.08
CA ARG A 240 -15.14 16.03 40.39
C ARG A 240 -16.22 16.83 41.12
N LEU A 241 -16.97 17.64 40.37
CA LEU A 241 -18.02 18.50 40.92
C LEU A 241 -19.39 17.81 40.98
N ALA A 242 -19.49 16.56 40.50
CA ALA A 242 -20.75 15.83 40.32
C ALA A 242 -21.82 16.64 39.54
N ILE A 243 -21.41 17.33 38.48
CA ILE A 243 -22.31 18.09 37.59
C ILE A 243 -22.11 17.68 36.13
N HIS A 244 -23.06 18.02 35.26
CA HIS A 244 -22.91 17.74 33.83
C HIS A 244 -21.77 18.55 33.20
N ARG A 245 -21.02 17.94 32.28
CA ARG A 245 -19.98 18.61 31.44
C ARG A 245 -20.45 19.93 30.82
N SER A 246 -21.70 19.99 30.36
CA SER A 246 -22.26 21.21 29.77
C SER A 246 -22.46 22.34 30.78
N ALA A 247 -22.66 22.03 32.07
CA ALA A 247 -22.75 23.03 33.14
C ALA A 247 -21.38 23.64 33.45
N VAL A 248 -20.32 22.82 33.49
CA VAL A 248 -18.93 23.30 33.59
C VAL A 248 -18.60 24.24 32.43
N GLN A 249 -18.94 23.84 31.20
CA GLN A 249 -18.69 24.65 30.01
C GLN A 249 -19.38 26.01 30.09
N ARG A 250 -20.69 26.03 30.39
CA ARG A 250 -21.44 27.29 30.53
C ARG A 250 -20.90 28.20 31.63
N ALA A 251 -20.41 27.65 32.72
CA ALA A 251 -19.79 28.42 33.80
C ALA A 251 -18.48 29.07 33.35
N LEU A 252 -17.60 28.33 32.66
CA LEU A 252 -16.33 28.85 32.14
C LEU A 252 -16.56 29.90 31.03
N ASP A 253 -17.48 29.65 30.11
CA ASP A 253 -17.85 30.63 29.07
C ASP A 253 -18.39 31.93 29.70
N ARG A 254 -19.13 31.83 30.80
CA ARG A 254 -19.62 32.98 31.55
C ARG A 254 -18.48 33.76 32.21
N ILE A 255 -17.53 33.06 32.83
CA ILE A 255 -16.33 33.68 33.43
C ILE A 255 -15.52 34.42 32.37
N GLU A 256 -15.20 33.77 31.24
CA GLU A 256 -14.45 34.40 30.14
C GLU A 256 -15.18 35.63 29.60
N ARG A 257 -16.51 35.57 29.41
CA ARG A 257 -17.29 36.75 28.98
C ARG A 257 -17.27 37.89 29.98
N LEU A 258 -17.36 37.62 31.29
CA LEU A 258 -17.39 38.68 32.30
C LEU A 258 -16.03 39.37 32.45
N ALA A 259 -14.94 38.65 32.22
CA ALA A 259 -13.58 39.15 32.35
C ALA A 259 -13.10 39.92 31.10
N PHE A 260 -13.52 39.48 29.90
CA PHE A 260 -13.01 40.00 28.63
C PHE A 260 -14.05 40.77 27.78
N ALA A 261 -15.24 41.04 28.31
CA ALA A 261 -16.20 41.96 27.71
C ALA A 261 -15.77 43.42 27.95
#